data_AF-A0A7S2CH31-F1
#
_entry.id   AF-A0A7S2CH31-F1
#
_cell.length_a   1.000
_cell.length_b   1.000
_cell.length_c   1.000
_cell.angle_alpha   90.00
_cell.angle_beta   90.00
_cell.angle_gamma   90.00
#
_symmetry.space_group_name_H-M   'P 1'
#
loop_
_entity.id
_entity.type
_entity.pdbx_description
1 polymer ?
#
loop_
_entity_poly.entity_id
_entity_poly.type
_entity_poly.pdbx_seq_one_letter_code
_entity_poly.pdbx_strand_id
1 'polypeptide(L)'
;MTTAEEVCGLDCTTNEVAITQINALNCNSDDDCDDGSACAIYADGTQAQCVPCDDEVFQNSCAYWDEDYLSAAEAACGVNCTSSTDDHEGCGDLTCCTDADCASSGDEYKCMIYNDGAQAQCMNCDEDVFENSCLYWTGDFLTTAEEVCGLDCTTNEVAITQINALNCNSDDDCDDGSACAIYADGTQAQCVPCDDEVFQNSCAYWDEDYLSAAEAACGVNCTSSTDDHEGCGDLTCCTDADCASSGDEYKCMIYN
;
A
#
# COMPACT_ATOMS: atom_id res chain seq x y z
N MET A 1 -1.62 53.30 17.83
CA MET A 1 -0.58 52.72 16.96
C MET A 1 0.48 52.13 17.86
N THR A 2 0.23 50.90 18.29
CA THR A 2 1.18 50.04 18.98
C THR A 2 1.78 49.14 17.92
N THR A 3 3.10 49.19 17.75
CA THR A 3 3.84 48.37 16.79
C THR A 3 3.90 46.94 17.30
N ALA A 4 3.79 45.98 16.37
CA ALA A 4 3.70 44.55 16.58
C ALA A 4 5.06 43.92 16.94
N GLU A 5 5.68 44.38 18.03
CA GLU A 5 7.01 43.93 18.48
C GLU A 5 7.03 43.50 19.95
N GLU A 6 5.87 43.14 20.52
CA GLU A 6 5.74 42.81 21.94
C GLU A 6 4.88 41.55 22.20
N VAL A 7 5.07 40.48 21.39
CA VAL A 7 4.41 39.18 21.65
C VAL A 7 5.34 37.97 21.58
N CYS A 8 6.55 38.06 21.02
CA CYS A 8 7.49 36.93 21.03
C CYS A 8 8.78 37.32 21.76
N GLY A 9 8.83 37.08 23.07
CA GLY A 9 10.05 37.20 23.89
C GLY A 9 11.09 36.11 23.58
N LEU A 10 11.51 36.01 22.33
CA LEU A 10 12.57 35.11 21.87
C LEU A 10 13.73 35.94 21.34
N ASP A 11 14.77 36.02 22.16
CA ASP A 11 16.07 36.59 21.85
C ASP A 11 16.81 35.67 20.86
N CYS A 12 16.81 36.04 19.58
CA CYS A 12 17.49 35.30 18.51
C CYS A 12 18.95 35.75 18.30
N THR A 13 19.73 36.01 19.37
CA THR A 13 21.13 36.47 19.23
C THR A 13 22.23 35.51 19.69
N THR A 14 21.96 34.21 19.85
CA THR A 14 23.03 33.20 20.03
C THR A 14 23.14 32.27 18.82
N ASN A 15 23.78 32.78 17.78
CA ASN A 15 24.19 32.04 16.58
C ASN A 15 25.55 31.35 16.78
N GLU A 16 25.67 30.52 17.83
CA GLU A 16 26.71 29.48 18.01
C GLU A 16 26.14 28.28 18.79
N VAL A 17 24.85 27.98 18.60
CA VAL A 17 24.37 26.62 18.90
C VAL A 17 24.83 25.78 17.71
N ALA A 18 25.89 25.01 17.94
CA ALA A 18 26.22 23.87 17.12
C ALA A 18 24.92 23.18 16.75
N ILE A 19 24.62 23.12 15.45
CA ILE A 19 23.63 22.23 14.88
C ILE A 19 24.22 20.82 15.05
N THR A 20 24.33 20.37 16.29
CA THR A 20 24.18 18.97 16.63
C THR A 20 22.70 18.73 16.41
N GLN A 21 22.32 18.52 15.15
CA GLN A 21 21.18 17.68 14.87
C GLN A 21 21.50 16.36 15.57
N ILE A 22 21.05 16.28 16.82
CA ILE A 22 20.56 15.07 17.43
C ILE A 22 19.47 14.60 16.45
N ASN A 23 19.89 13.98 15.35
CA ASN A 23 19.18 12.81 14.85
C ASN A 23 19.14 11.93 16.09
N ALA A 24 17.98 11.87 16.74
CA ALA A 24 17.81 11.26 18.04
C ALA A 24 18.12 9.78 17.92
N LEU A 25 19.41 9.46 18.03
CA LEU A 25 19.90 8.17 18.46
C LEU A 25 19.07 7.82 19.69
N ASN A 26 18.34 6.70 19.65
CA ASN A 26 17.49 6.29 20.77
C ASN A 26 18.32 5.97 22.02
N CYS A 27 19.65 5.82 21.88
CA CYS A 27 20.62 5.65 22.94
C CYS A 27 22.03 6.13 22.48
N ASN A 28 22.90 6.51 23.41
CA ASN A 28 24.34 6.78 23.16
C ASN A 28 25.25 5.82 23.94
N SER A 29 24.68 5.10 24.91
CA SER A 29 25.34 4.11 25.75
C SER A 29 24.28 3.17 26.36
N ASP A 30 24.72 2.07 26.97
CA ASP A 30 23.81 1.12 27.62
C ASP A 30 23.02 1.74 28.78
N ASP A 31 23.57 2.80 29.41
CA ASP A 31 22.88 3.54 30.48
C ASP A 31 21.61 4.28 29.98
N ASP A 32 21.45 4.45 28.66
CA ASP A 32 20.27 5.04 28.05
C ASP A 32 19.16 4.00 27.79
N CYS A 33 19.43 2.72 28.01
CA CYS A 33 18.52 1.61 27.74
C CYS A 33 17.90 1.03 29.02
N ASP A 34 16.70 0.46 28.89
CA ASP A 34 16.06 -0.26 29.99
C ASP A 34 16.83 -1.55 30.35
N ASP A 35 16.67 -2.02 31.60
CA ASP A 35 17.31 -3.24 32.12
C ASP A 35 17.10 -4.43 31.15
N GLY A 36 18.22 -5.06 30.75
CA GLY A 36 18.21 -6.21 29.83
C GLY A 36 18.34 -5.84 28.34
N SER A 37 18.53 -4.56 28.01
CA SER A 37 18.86 -4.10 26.67
C SER A 37 20.25 -3.46 26.61
N ALA A 38 20.87 -3.43 25.43
CA ALA A 38 22.14 -2.74 25.17
C ALA A 38 22.00 -1.77 24.00
N CYS A 39 22.83 -0.73 23.96
CA CYS A 39 22.79 0.28 22.92
C CYS A 39 23.58 -0.18 21.68
N ALA A 40 22.87 -0.59 20.63
CA ALA A 40 23.47 -0.91 19.34
C ALA A 40 23.66 0.37 18.55
N ILE A 41 24.91 0.74 18.27
CA ILE A 41 25.28 1.94 17.49
C ILE A 41 25.88 1.49 16.17
N TYR A 42 25.34 1.97 15.06
CA TYR A 42 25.84 1.67 13.72
C TYR A 42 27.32 2.05 13.58
N ALA A 43 28.05 1.35 12.72
CA ALA A 43 29.49 1.59 12.52
C ALA A 43 29.81 3.01 12.04
N ASP A 44 28.88 3.66 11.35
CA ASP A 44 29.00 5.05 10.87
C ASP A 44 28.58 6.10 11.94
N GLY A 45 28.04 5.65 13.07
CA GLY A 45 27.53 6.48 14.17
C GLY A 45 26.29 7.31 13.84
N THR A 46 25.60 7.04 12.73
CA THR A 46 24.45 7.85 12.30
C THR A 46 23.14 7.41 12.94
N GLN A 47 23.07 6.15 13.40
CA GLN A 47 21.90 5.53 14.00
C GLN A 47 22.27 4.70 15.24
N ALA A 48 21.36 4.65 16.21
CA ALA A 48 21.49 3.82 17.39
C ALA A 48 20.14 3.53 18.03
N GLN A 49 20.01 2.33 18.59
CA GLN A 49 18.79 1.86 19.22
C GLN A 49 19.08 0.83 20.31
N CYS A 50 18.28 0.88 21.38
CA CYS A 50 18.30 -0.14 22.43
C CYS A 50 17.78 -1.47 21.88
N VAL A 51 18.61 -2.50 21.98
CA VAL A 51 18.31 -3.86 21.56
C VAL A 51 18.16 -4.74 22.79
N PRO A 52 17.06 -5.49 22.93
CA PRO A 52 16.92 -6.47 24.01
C PRO A 52 17.93 -7.61 23.83
N CYS A 53 18.72 -7.88 24.85
CA CYS A 53 19.77 -8.92 24.84
C CYS A 53 19.31 -10.27 25.41
N ASP A 54 18.01 -10.44 25.67
CA ASP A 54 17.44 -11.75 25.97
C ASP A 54 17.54 -12.65 24.73
N ASP A 55 18.04 -13.88 24.90
CA ASP A 55 18.31 -14.79 23.78
C ASP A 55 17.07 -15.01 22.91
N GLU A 56 15.90 -15.27 23.48
CA GLU A 56 14.69 -15.57 22.69
C GLU A 56 14.21 -14.34 21.91
N VAL A 57 14.21 -13.17 22.54
CA VAL A 57 13.79 -11.92 21.89
C VAL A 57 14.80 -11.49 20.81
N PHE A 58 16.10 -11.61 21.10
CA PHE A 58 17.17 -11.27 20.17
C PHE A 58 17.09 -12.14 18.92
N GLN A 59 17.03 -13.47 19.08
CA GLN A 59 16.95 -14.40 17.95
C GLN A 59 15.70 -14.16 17.10
N ASN A 60 14.54 -13.85 17.70
CA ASN A 60 13.34 -13.58 16.92
C ASN A 60 13.42 -12.25 16.13
N SER A 61 14.19 -11.27 16.62
CA SER A 61 14.24 -9.93 16.03
C SER A 61 15.37 -9.80 15.00
N CYS A 62 16.49 -10.50 15.21
CA CYS A 62 17.70 -10.27 14.45
C CYS A 62 17.65 -10.72 12.99
N ALA A 63 16.67 -11.54 12.60
CA ALA A 63 16.39 -11.88 11.20
C ALA A 63 15.84 -10.70 10.37
N TYR A 64 15.37 -9.63 11.03
CA TYR A 64 14.79 -8.45 10.37
C TYR A 64 15.72 -7.25 10.35
N TRP A 65 16.95 -7.42 10.83
CA TRP A 65 17.95 -6.36 10.90
C TRP A 65 18.84 -6.43 9.67
N ASP A 66 19.17 -5.26 9.10
CA ASP A 66 20.21 -5.19 8.09
C ASP A 66 21.59 -5.57 8.66
N GLU A 67 22.55 -5.86 7.79
CA GLU A 67 23.88 -6.35 8.16
C GLU A 67 24.63 -5.38 9.11
N ASP A 68 24.46 -4.07 8.91
CA ASP A 68 25.13 -3.04 9.72
C ASP A 68 24.54 -2.97 11.13
N TYR A 69 23.20 -2.99 11.23
CA TYR A 69 22.51 -2.98 12.52
C TYR A 69 22.70 -4.29 13.28
N LEU A 70 22.64 -5.42 12.58
CA LEU A 70 22.87 -6.74 13.14
C LEU A 70 24.27 -6.83 13.77
N SER A 71 25.30 -6.44 13.03
CA SER A 71 26.68 -6.42 13.52
C SER A 71 26.82 -5.56 14.79
N ALA A 72 26.15 -4.40 14.82
CA ALA A 72 26.13 -3.53 15.99
C ALA A 72 25.40 -4.16 17.19
N ALA A 73 24.27 -4.82 16.95
CA ALA A 73 23.47 -5.48 17.96
C ALA A 73 24.18 -6.70 18.58
N GLU A 74 24.83 -7.53 17.76
CA GLU A 74 25.64 -8.67 18.22
C GLU A 74 26.81 -8.19 19.08
N ALA A 75 27.48 -7.11 18.66
CA ALA A 75 28.56 -6.51 19.42
C ALA A 75 28.09 -5.92 20.76
N ALA A 76 26.90 -5.29 20.78
CA ALA A 76 26.32 -4.68 21.98
C ALA A 76 25.86 -5.75 22.99
N CYS A 77 25.18 -6.80 22.54
CA CYS A 77 24.64 -7.85 23.40
C CYS A 77 25.62 -8.99 23.70
N GLY A 78 26.71 -9.13 22.94
CA GLY A 78 27.67 -10.22 23.11
C GLY A 78 27.11 -11.59 22.73
N VAL A 79 26.08 -11.62 21.91
CA VAL A 79 25.43 -12.82 21.35
C VAL A 79 25.51 -12.76 19.84
N ASN A 80 25.54 -13.92 19.19
CA ASN A 80 25.42 -13.98 17.73
C ASN A 80 23.97 -14.30 17.38
N CYS A 81 23.46 -13.65 16.34
CA CYS A 81 22.25 -14.09 15.69
C CYS A 81 22.55 -15.46 15.05
N THR A 82 21.80 -16.46 15.47
CA THR A 82 21.82 -17.83 14.93
C THR A 82 20.57 -18.08 14.10
N SER A 83 19.57 -17.20 14.23
CA SER A 83 18.43 -17.06 13.35
C SER A 83 18.68 -16.08 12.20
N SER A 84 19.91 -15.55 12.05
CA SER A 84 20.31 -14.75 10.90
C SER A 84 20.37 -15.72 9.73
N THR A 85 19.20 -16.00 9.18
CA THR A 85 18.99 -16.60 7.86
C THR A 85 20.14 -17.53 7.51
N ASP A 86 20.32 -18.58 8.32
CA ASP A 86 21.23 -19.68 8.00
C ASP A 86 20.93 -20.02 6.53
N ASP A 87 21.85 -19.62 5.65
CA ASP A 87 22.00 -20.07 4.28
C ASP A 87 20.76 -20.00 3.37
N HIS A 88 20.14 -18.82 3.23
CA HIS A 88 19.49 -18.47 1.96
C HIS A 88 20.41 -17.59 1.10
N GLU A 89 21.66 -18.05 0.95
CA GLU A 89 22.62 -17.55 -0.03
C GLU A 89 21.93 -17.45 -1.41
N GLY A 90 21.62 -16.22 -1.82
CA GLY A 90 21.00 -15.92 -3.12
C GLY A 90 19.59 -15.34 -3.08
N CYS A 91 19.01 -15.11 -1.90
CA CYS A 91 17.60 -14.75 -1.79
C CYS A 91 17.28 -13.32 -1.30
N GLY A 92 18.27 -12.55 -0.85
CA GLY A 92 18.10 -11.12 -0.55
C GLY A 92 16.99 -10.80 0.46
N ASP A 93 16.31 -9.65 0.28
CA ASP A 93 15.24 -9.12 1.16
C ASP A 93 13.87 -9.78 0.90
N LEU A 94 13.84 -10.99 0.35
CA LEU A 94 12.60 -11.67 0.00
C LEU A 94 11.89 -12.20 1.27
N THR A 95 10.56 -12.09 1.30
CA THR A 95 9.73 -12.55 2.44
C THR A 95 9.76 -14.07 2.61
N CYS A 96 10.11 -14.80 1.55
CA CYS A 96 10.40 -16.23 1.57
C CYS A 96 11.36 -16.57 0.42
N CYS A 97 12.00 -17.72 0.52
CA CYS A 97 12.97 -18.22 -0.45
C CYS A 97 12.77 -19.69 -0.78
N THR A 98 12.29 -20.44 0.20
CA THR A 98 11.95 -21.84 0.10
C THR A 98 10.61 -22.08 0.79
N ASP A 99 9.98 -23.21 0.49
CA ASP A 99 8.72 -23.60 1.14
C ASP A 99 8.86 -23.74 2.66
N ALA A 100 10.08 -23.99 3.16
CA ALA A 100 10.35 -24.05 4.59
C ALA A 100 10.09 -22.72 5.31
N ASP A 101 10.31 -21.59 4.62
CA ASP A 101 10.03 -20.25 5.17
C ASP A 101 8.52 -20.01 5.35
N CYS A 102 7.70 -20.80 4.65
CA CYS A 102 6.24 -20.71 4.69
C CYS A 102 5.59 -21.70 5.66
N ALA A 103 6.39 -22.56 6.32
CA ALA A 103 5.89 -23.63 7.18
C ALA A 103 5.08 -23.11 8.40
N SER A 104 5.34 -21.88 8.86
CA SER A 104 4.55 -21.27 9.93
C SER A 104 3.10 -20.96 9.54
N SER A 105 2.83 -20.87 8.25
CA SER A 105 1.51 -20.55 7.70
C SER A 105 0.66 -21.82 7.48
N GLY A 106 1.29 -22.99 7.38
CA GLY A 106 0.65 -24.29 7.19
C GLY A 106 1.39 -25.15 6.16
N ASP A 107 1.13 -26.46 6.16
CA ASP A 107 1.76 -27.42 5.25
C ASP A 107 1.38 -27.19 3.77
N GLU A 108 0.27 -26.46 3.51
CA GLU A 108 -0.16 -26.11 2.17
C GLU A 108 0.50 -24.82 1.63
N TYR A 109 1.28 -24.08 2.43
CA TYR A 109 1.92 -22.85 1.96
C TYR A 109 3.26 -23.11 1.30
N LYS A 110 3.45 -22.52 0.12
CA LYS A 110 4.71 -22.57 -0.65
C LYS A 110 5.27 -21.18 -0.88
N CYS A 111 6.58 -21.09 -1.04
CA CYS A 111 7.20 -19.82 -1.38
C CYS A 111 7.08 -19.56 -2.89
N MET A 112 6.42 -18.47 -3.24
CA MET A 112 6.34 -17.98 -4.60
C MET A 112 7.27 -16.78 -4.76
N ILE A 113 8.29 -16.90 -5.60
CA ILE A 113 9.20 -15.81 -5.98
C ILE A 113 8.75 -15.27 -7.34
N TYR A 114 8.56 -13.96 -7.45
CA TYR A 114 8.14 -13.30 -8.67
C TYR A 114 9.22 -13.44 -9.76
N ASN A 115 8.83 -13.37 -11.03
CA ASN A 115 9.75 -13.56 -12.15
C ASN A 115 10.94 -12.57 -12.18
N ASP A 116 10.79 -11.39 -11.57
CA ASP A 116 11.86 -10.39 -11.45
C ASP A 116 12.84 -10.68 -10.29
N GLY A 117 12.51 -11.65 -9.43
CA GLY A 117 13.26 -12.00 -8.23
C GLY A 117 13.28 -10.90 -7.16
N ALA A 118 12.47 -9.86 -7.30
CA ALA A 118 12.46 -8.71 -6.39
C ALA A 118 11.43 -8.86 -5.27
N GLN A 119 10.45 -9.75 -5.45
CA GLN A 119 9.40 -10.01 -4.48
C GLN A 119 9.17 -11.50 -4.31
N ALA A 120 8.77 -11.89 -3.10
CA ALA A 120 8.35 -13.24 -2.80
C ALA A 120 7.27 -13.22 -1.72
N GLN A 121 6.40 -14.21 -1.74
CA GLN A 121 5.37 -14.36 -0.72
C GLN A 121 4.97 -15.81 -0.54
N CYS A 122 4.54 -16.14 0.67
CA CYS A 122 3.96 -17.45 0.96
C CYS A 122 2.54 -17.53 0.39
N MET A 123 2.33 -18.46 -0.53
CA MET A 123 1.07 -18.71 -1.19
C MET A 123 0.44 -19.99 -0.65
N ASN A 124 -0.85 -19.94 -0.35
CA ASN A 124 -1.61 -21.14 0.01
C ASN A 124 -1.94 -21.95 -1.25
N CYS A 125 -1.43 -23.16 -1.33
CA CYS A 125 -1.65 -24.10 -2.44
C CYS A 125 -2.70 -25.19 -2.11
N ASP A 126 -3.52 -24.98 -1.07
CA ASP A 126 -4.76 -25.72 -0.91
C ASP A 126 -5.68 -25.47 -2.12
N GLU A 127 -6.28 -26.52 -2.65
CA GLU A 127 -7.04 -26.47 -3.91
C GLU A 127 -8.20 -25.47 -3.85
N ASP A 128 -8.97 -25.47 -2.75
CA ASP A 128 -10.13 -24.60 -2.58
C ASP A 128 -9.70 -23.12 -2.42
N VAL A 129 -8.62 -22.87 -1.66
CA VAL A 129 -8.08 -21.52 -1.46
C VAL A 129 -7.46 -20.98 -2.75
N PHE A 130 -6.69 -21.81 -3.45
CA PHE A 130 -6.04 -21.46 -4.70
C PHE A 130 -7.09 -21.12 -5.77
N GLU A 131 -8.10 -21.97 -5.97
CA GLU A 131 -9.16 -21.76 -6.95
C GLU A 131 -9.88 -20.42 -6.72
N ASN A 132 -10.22 -20.10 -5.46
CA ASN A 132 -10.89 -18.84 -5.15
C ASN A 132 -9.96 -17.61 -5.28
N SER A 133 -8.67 -17.76 -5.00
CA SER A 133 -7.71 -16.64 -5.04
C SER A 133 -7.21 -16.37 -6.46
N CYS A 134 -7.09 -17.41 -7.29
CA CYS A 134 -6.65 -17.29 -8.68
C CYS A 134 -7.62 -16.50 -9.54
N LEU A 135 -8.84 -16.25 -9.03
CA LEU A 135 -9.81 -15.33 -9.61
C LEU A 135 -9.35 -13.85 -9.62
N TYR A 136 -8.32 -13.49 -8.86
CA TYR A 136 -7.86 -12.10 -8.77
C TYR A 136 -6.46 -11.91 -9.35
N TRP A 137 -5.90 -12.96 -9.92
CA TRP A 137 -4.53 -13.01 -10.38
C TRP A 137 -4.48 -12.98 -11.90
N THR A 138 -3.55 -12.20 -12.45
CA THR A 138 -3.39 -12.07 -13.90
C THR A 138 -1.92 -12.08 -14.28
N GLY A 139 -1.65 -12.32 -15.57
CA GLY A 139 -0.30 -12.21 -16.15
C GLY A 139 0.74 -13.11 -15.49
N ASP A 140 1.90 -12.51 -15.21
CA ASP A 140 3.06 -13.22 -14.67
C ASP A 140 2.80 -13.80 -13.29
N PHE A 141 2.05 -13.09 -12.44
CA PHE A 141 1.72 -13.58 -11.10
C PHE A 141 0.96 -14.91 -11.18
N LEU A 142 -0.09 -14.98 -12.01
CA LEU A 142 -0.90 -16.19 -12.16
C LEU A 142 -0.05 -17.35 -12.67
N THR A 143 0.77 -17.08 -13.69
CA THR A 143 1.65 -18.10 -14.29
C THR A 143 2.61 -18.69 -13.25
N THR A 144 3.24 -17.83 -12.44
CA THR A 144 4.16 -18.26 -11.37
C THR A 144 3.40 -19.01 -10.27
N ALA A 145 2.21 -18.56 -9.89
CA ALA A 145 1.36 -19.21 -8.89
C ALA A 145 0.98 -20.63 -9.30
N GLU A 146 0.55 -20.82 -10.55
CA GLU A 146 0.21 -22.14 -11.12
C GLU A 146 1.43 -23.07 -11.13
N GLU A 147 2.60 -22.56 -11.50
CA GLU A 147 3.86 -23.33 -11.49
C GLU A 147 4.26 -23.77 -10.07
N VAL A 148 4.22 -22.85 -9.10
CA VAL A 148 4.60 -23.12 -7.70
C VAL A 148 3.63 -24.12 -7.05
N CYS A 149 2.33 -23.92 -7.22
CA CYS A 149 1.33 -24.79 -6.60
C CYS A 149 1.15 -26.12 -7.35
N GLY A 150 1.47 -26.18 -8.65
CA GLY A 150 1.18 -27.34 -9.51
C GLY A 150 -0.32 -27.50 -9.75
N LEU A 151 -1.06 -26.40 -9.67
CA LEU A 151 -2.49 -26.30 -9.87
C LEU A 151 -2.74 -25.42 -11.09
N ASP A 152 -3.70 -25.81 -11.92
CA ASP A 152 -4.13 -24.98 -13.04
C ASP A 152 -5.37 -24.19 -12.62
N CYS A 153 -5.38 -22.89 -12.85
CA CYS A 153 -6.56 -22.05 -12.72
C CYS A 153 -7.49 -22.26 -13.94
N THR A 154 -7.86 -23.51 -14.24
CA THR A 154 -8.57 -23.90 -15.47
C THR A 154 -10.09 -23.87 -15.37
N THR A 155 -10.66 -23.85 -14.15
CA THR A 155 -12.06 -23.40 -13.97
C THR A 155 -12.24 -21.94 -14.40
N ASN A 156 -11.12 -21.26 -14.63
CA ASN A 156 -11.00 -19.90 -15.13
C ASN A 156 -10.96 -19.76 -16.67
N GLU A 157 -11.13 -20.79 -17.51
CA GLU A 157 -11.48 -20.48 -18.93
C GLU A 157 -12.87 -19.82 -19.01
N VAL A 158 -13.77 -20.20 -18.10
CA VAL A 158 -15.06 -19.52 -17.92
C VAL A 158 -14.88 -18.28 -17.07
N ALA A 159 -14.07 -18.34 -16.00
CA ALA A 159 -13.95 -17.23 -15.07
C ALA A 159 -12.91 -16.14 -15.43
N ILE A 160 -11.86 -16.34 -16.24
CA ILE A 160 -11.04 -15.24 -16.83
C ILE A 160 -11.90 -14.43 -17.81
N THR A 161 -12.87 -15.08 -18.45
CA THR A 161 -13.94 -14.38 -19.18
C THR A 161 -14.90 -13.65 -18.21
N GLN A 162 -15.03 -14.10 -16.96
CA GLN A 162 -15.81 -13.46 -15.88
C GLN A 162 -14.96 -12.72 -14.82
N ILE A 163 -13.69 -12.41 -15.07
CA ILE A 163 -12.80 -11.67 -14.14
C ILE A 163 -12.16 -10.48 -14.86
N ASN A 164 -12.14 -10.53 -16.19
CA ASN A 164 -12.60 -9.39 -16.97
C ASN A 164 -14.12 -9.13 -16.75
N ALA A 165 -14.73 -9.51 -15.62
CA ALA A 165 -16.09 -9.15 -15.25
C ALA A 165 -16.13 -7.64 -15.03
N LEU A 166 -16.30 -6.95 -16.14
CA LEU A 166 -17.54 -6.23 -16.37
C LEU A 166 -18.56 -6.57 -15.25
N ASN A 167 -18.95 -5.63 -14.38
CA ASN A 167 -19.99 -5.89 -13.35
C ASN A 167 -21.32 -6.34 -13.98
N CYS A 168 -21.42 -6.29 -15.31
CA CYS A 168 -22.50 -6.77 -16.13
C CYS A 168 -21.96 -7.14 -17.53
N ASN A 169 -22.52 -8.12 -18.21
CA ASN A 169 -22.25 -8.41 -19.62
C ASN A 169 -23.42 -7.97 -20.53
N SER A 170 -24.57 -7.69 -19.91
CA SER A 170 -25.80 -7.23 -20.53
C SER A 170 -26.67 -6.52 -19.50
N ASP A 171 -27.72 -5.85 -19.94
CA ASP A 171 -28.67 -5.18 -19.04
C ASP A 171 -29.38 -6.17 -18.10
N ASP A 172 -29.49 -7.44 -18.47
CA ASP A 172 -30.09 -8.49 -17.63
C ASP A 172 -29.25 -8.80 -16.38
N ASP A 173 -27.98 -8.38 -16.34
CA ASP A 173 -27.09 -8.53 -15.18
C ASP A 173 -27.24 -7.38 -14.18
N CYS A 174 -28.00 -6.33 -14.51
CA CYS A 174 -28.18 -5.14 -13.70
C CYS A 174 -29.53 -5.12 -12.98
N ASP A 175 -29.57 -4.46 -11.82
CA ASP A 175 -30.82 -4.20 -11.10
C ASP A 175 -31.76 -3.29 -11.92
N ASP A 176 -33.08 -3.43 -11.69
CA ASP A 176 -34.12 -2.63 -12.34
C ASP A 176 -33.79 -1.13 -12.30
N GLY A 177 -33.73 -0.50 -13.48
CA GLY A 177 -33.44 0.94 -13.62
C GLY A 177 -31.97 1.26 -13.86
N SER A 178 -31.11 0.25 -13.98
CA SER A 178 -29.72 0.40 -14.43
C SER A 178 -29.51 -0.28 -15.80
N ALA A 179 -28.48 0.13 -16.53
CA ALA A 179 -28.05 -0.49 -17.78
C ALA A 179 -26.56 -0.81 -17.75
N CYS A 180 -26.14 -1.77 -18.56
CA CYS A 180 -24.75 -2.20 -18.60
C CYS A 180 -23.91 -1.31 -19.51
N ALA A 181 -23.04 -0.48 -18.93
CA ALA A 181 -22.10 0.36 -19.66
C ALA A 181 -20.77 -0.37 -19.86
N ILE A 182 -20.52 -0.85 -21.08
CA ILE A 182 -19.30 -1.56 -21.47
C ILE A 182 -18.36 -0.60 -22.21
N TYR A 183 -17.13 -0.46 -21.73
CA TYR A 183 -16.09 0.33 -22.38
C TYR A 183 -15.90 -0.10 -23.84
N ALA A 184 -15.49 0.83 -24.70
CA ALA A 184 -15.33 0.57 -26.13
C ALA A 184 -14.28 -0.52 -26.46
N ASP A 185 -13.29 -0.71 -25.58
CA ASP A 185 -12.28 -1.76 -25.70
C ASP A 185 -12.72 -3.12 -25.13
N GLY A 186 -13.89 -3.17 -24.48
CA GLY A 186 -14.46 -4.37 -23.87
C GLY A 186 -13.73 -4.85 -22.62
N THR A 187 -12.82 -4.06 -22.04
CA THR A 187 -12.01 -4.48 -20.87
C THR A 187 -12.71 -4.23 -19.54
N GLN A 188 -13.68 -3.32 -19.50
CA GLN A 188 -14.39 -2.90 -18.30
C GLN A 188 -15.88 -2.66 -18.58
N ALA A 189 -16.73 -2.97 -17.60
CA ALA A 189 -18.12 -2.56 -17.62
C ALA A 189 -18.66 -2.43 -16.20
N GLN A 190 -19.73 -1.67 -16.10
CA GLN A 190 -20.43 -1.51 -14.84
C GLN A 190 -21.91 -1.18 -15.07
N CYS A 191 -22.76 -1.62 -14.14
CA CYS A 191 -24.15 -1.20 -14.12
C CYS A 191 -24.25 0.28 -13.75
N VAL A 192 -24.80 1.06 -14.65
CA VAL A 192 -25.02 2.49 -14.49
C VAL A 192 -26.50 2.75 -14.25
N PRO A 193 -26.88 3.48 -13.18
CA PRO A 193 -28.26 3.89 -12.99
C PRO A 193 -28.70 4.88 -14.09
N CYS A 194 -29.80 4.58 -14.76
CA CYS A 194 -30.32 5.39 -15.86
C CYS A 194 -31.41 6.40 -15.44
N ASP A 195 -31.61 6.58 -14.14
CA ASP A 195 -32.42 7.68 -13.63
C ASP A 195 -31.72 9.02 -13.89
N ASP A 196 -32.43 10.00 -14.47
CA ASP A 196 -31.85 11.28 -14.89
C ASP A 196 -31.12 12.00 -13.74
N GLU A 197 -31.67 12.03 -12.52
CA GLU A 197 -31.05 12.75 -11.41
C GLU A 197 -29.78 12.06 -10.93
N VAL A 198 -29.81 10.73 -10.80
CA VAL A 198 -28.65 9.93 -10.37
C VAL A 198 -27.54 9.95 -11.43
N PHE A 199 -27.91 9.83 -12.71
CA PHE A 199 -26.96 9.84 -13.81
C PHE A 199 -26.22 11.17 -13.89
N GLN A 200 -26.93 12.30 -13.87
CA GLN A 200 -26.31 13.63 -13.96
C GLN A 200 -25.38 13.94 -12.78
N ASN A 201 -25.67 13.42 -11.60
CA ASN A 201 -24.80 13.59 -10.43
C ASN A 201 -23.53 12.74 -10.51
N SER A 202 -23.58 11.60 -11.22
CA SER A 202 -22.45 10.65 -11.28
C SER A 202 -21.55 10.91 -12.48
N CYS A 203 -22.13 11.37 -13.61
CA CYS A 203 -21.43 11.43 -14.89
C CYS A 203 -20.28 12.44 -14.95
N ALA A 204 -20.23 13.43 -14.03
CA ALA A 204 -19.11 14.36 -13.89
C ALA A 204 -17.80 13.71 -13.39
N TYR A 205 -17.87 12.49 -12.81
CA TYR A 205 -16.72 11.78 -12.25
C TYR A 205 -16.18 10.67 -13.17
N TRP A 206 -16.81 10.46 -14.33
CA TRP A 206 -16.43 9.42 -15.26
C TRP A 206 -15.42 9.93 -16.26
N ASP A 207 -14.48 9.07 -16.64
CA ASP A 207 -13.60 9.35 -17.78
C ASP A 207 -14.40 9.36 -19.10
N GLU A 208 -13.81 9.91 -20.16
CA GLU A 208 -14.48 10.10 -21.45
C GLU A 208 -14.95 8.76 -22.08
N ASP A 209 -14.18 7.69 -21.89
CA ASP A 209 -14.47 6.38 -22.46
C ASP A 209 -15.66 5.72 -21.74
N TYR A 210 -15.67 5.77 -20.40
CA TYR A 210 -16.78 5.26 -19.60
C TYR A 210 -18.04 6.08 -19.77
N LEU A 211 -17.91 7.41 -19.81
CA LEU A 211 -19.02 8.33 -20.02
C LEU A 211 -19.73 8.02 -21.34
N SER A 212 -18.96 7.87 -22.43
CA SER A 212 -19.50 7.53 -23.74
C SER A 212 -20.28 6.20 -23.72
N ALA A 213 -19.76 5.20 -23.01
CA ALA A 213 -20.44 3.91 -22.83
C ALA A 213 -21.73 4.04 -22.01
N ALA A 214 -21.70 4.81 -20.93
CA ALA A 214 -22.85 5.05 -20.05
C ALA A 214 -23.98 5.83 -20.75
N GLU A 215 -23.64 6.88 -21.51
CA GLU A 215 -24.62 7.63 -22.31
C GLU A 215 -25.29 6.74 -23.37
N ALA A 216 -24.50 5.88 -24.02
CA ALA A 216 -25.01 4.91 -24.99
C ALA A 216 -25.92 3.86 -24.34
N ALA A 217 -25.56 3.35 -23.16
CA ALA A 217 -26.34 2.35 -22.42
C ALA A 217 -27.66 2.91 -21.91
N CYS A 218 -27.66 4.11 -21.32
CA CYS A 218 -28.86 4.73 -20.75
C CYS A 218 -29.70 5.55 -21.74
N GLY A 219 -29.13 5.96 -22.89
CA GLY A 219 -29.80 6.84 -23.85
C GLY A 219 -29.99 8.28 -23.35
N VAL A 220 -29.15 8.70 -22.39
CA VAL A 220 -29.16 10.01 -21.75
C VAL A 220 -27.79 10.64 -21.92
N ASN A 221 -27.73 11.92 -22.30
CA ASN A 221 -26.45 12.64 -22.37
C ASN A 221 -26.15 13.30 -21.03
N CYS A 222 -24.89 13.25 -20.60
CA CYS A 222 -24.40 14.02 -19.48
C CYS A 222 -24.40 15.51 -19.82
N THR A 223 -24.98 16.30 -18.94
CA THR A 223 -25.08 17.76 -19.08
C THR A 223 -24.33 18.51 -17.99
N SER A 224 -23.87 17.81 -16.96
CA SER A 224 -22.89 18.35 -16.01
C SER A 224 -21.57 18.51 -16.74
N SER A 225 -21.25 19.72 -17.15
CA SER A 225 -19.98 20.04 -17.79
C SER A 225 -18.84 19.77 -16.81
N THR A 226 -17.93 18.85 -17.16
CA THR A 226 -16.62 18.69 -16.53
C THR A 226 -15.74 19.94 -16.66
N ASP A 227 -16.15 20.91 -17.49
CA ASP A 227 -15.47 22.19 -17.70
C ASP A 227 -15.33 23.04 -16.42
N ASP A 228 -16.07 22.74 -15.35
CA ASP A 228 -15.93 23.45 -14.07
C ASP A 228 -14.86 22.86 -13.13
N HIS A 229 -14.24 21.71 -13.48
CA HIS A 229 -13.22 21.04 -12.66
C HIS A 229 -11.78 21.11 -13.21
N GLU A 230 -11.55 21.71 -14.38
CA GLU A 230 -10.20 21.83 -14.99
C GLU A 230 -9.21 22.72 -14.19
N GLY A 231 -9.63 23.24 -13.02
CA GLY A 231 -8.81 24.05 -12.11
C GLY A 231 -8.49 23.41 -10.75
N CYS A 232 -9.00 22.22 -10.44
CA CYS A 232 -8.72 21.54 -9.18
C CYS A 232 -8.27 20.11 -9.41
N GLY A 233 -6.96 19.87 -9.41
CA GLY A 233 -6.49 18.50 -9.24
C GLY A 233 -7.01 17.96 -7.91
N ASP A 234 -7.55 16.73 -7.91
CA ASP A 234 -7.85 15.79 -6.79
C ASP A 234 -8.20 16.35 -5.39
N LEU A 235 -8.68 17.59 -5.31
CA LEU A 235 -9.09 18.23 -4.07
C LEU A 235 -10.61 18.31 -4.08
N THR A 236 -11.17 17.76 -3.01
CA THR A 236 -12.61 17.61 -2.76
C THR A 236 -13.36 18.92 -2.57
N CYS A 237 -12.71 20.09 -2.77
CA CYS A 237 -13.27 21.42 -2.54
C CYS A 237 -12.71 22.43 -3.53
N CYS A 238 -13.46 22.72 -4.60
CA CYS A 238 -12.99 23.60 -5.68
C CYS A 238 -13.36 25.06 -5.53
N THR A 239 -14.44 25.32 -4.82
CA THR A 239 -14.91 26.67 -4.60
C THR A 239 -15.17 26.90 -3.12
N ASP A 240 -15.05 28.17 -2.70
CA ASP A 240 -15.47 28.59 -1.36
C ASP A 240 -16.96 28.28 -1.10
N ALA A 241 -17.76 28.10 -2.15
CA ALA A 241 -19.16 27.70 -2.05
C ALA A 241 -19.33 26.22 -1.64
N ASP A 242 -18.43 25.33 -2.05
CA ASP A 242 -18.46 23.91 -1.69
C ASP A 242 -18.15 23.71 -0.19
N CYS A 243 -17.22 24.50 0.33
CA CYS A 243 -16.85 24.49 1.75
C CYS A 243 -17.95 25.03 2.66
N ALA A 244 -18.75 25.99 2.18
CA ALA A 244 -19.77 26.66 2.98
C ALA A 244 -20.94 25.75 3.40
N SER A 245 -21.12 24.61 2.73
CA SER A 245 -22.19 23.65 3.04
C SER A 245 -21.88 22.73 4.23
N SER A 246 -20.61 22.64 4.65
CA SER A 246 -20.16 21.70 5.70
C SER A 246 -20.36 22.18 7.14
N GLY A 247 -20.80 23.42 7.36
CA GLY A 247 -21.15 23.95 8.69
C GLY A 247 -19.97 24.20 9.64
N ASP A 248 -18.76 23.75 9.29
CA ASP A 248 -17.53 23.96 10.04
C ASP A 248 -16.58 24.90 9.29
N GLU A 249 -15.87 25.73 10.05
CA GLU A 249 -15.04 26.86 9.61
C GLU A 249 -13.72 26.40 8.95
N TYR A 250 -13.77 25.56 7.93
CA TYR A 250 -12.60 25.14 7.16
C TYR A 250 -12.44 26.03 5.91
N LYS A 251 -11.31 26.74 5.84
CA LYS A 251 -10.89 27.50 4.65
C LYS A 251 -9.96 26.63 3.81
N CYS A 252 -10.20 26.53 2.50
CA CYS A 252 -9.27 25.89 1.57
C CYS A 252 -7.89 26.55 1.63
N MET A 253 -6.85 25.76 1.89
CA MET A 253 -5.47 26.18 1.68
C MET A 253 -5.06 25.84 0.25
N ILE A 254 -5.06 26.85 -0.62
CA ILE A 254 -4.46 26.75 -1.95
C ILE A 254 -2.94 26.89 -1.78
N TYR A 255 -2.19 25.81 -2.01
CA TYR A 255 -0.74 25.87 -2.15
C TYR A 255 -0.43 26.24 -3.61
N ASN A 256 0.19 27.41 -3.81
CA ASN A 256 0.73 27.85 -5.11
C ASN A 256 2.10 27.23 -5.38
#